data_AF-A0A7Y5D439-F1
#
_entry.id   AF-A0A7Y5D439-F1
#
_cell.length_a   1.000
_cell.length_b   1.000
_cell.length_c   1.000
_cell.angle_alpha   90.00
_cell.angle_beta   90.00
_cell.angle_gamma   90.00
#
_symmetry.space_group_name_H-M   'P 1'
#
loop_
_entity.id
_entity.type
_entity.pdbx_description
1 polymer ?
#
loop_
_entity_poly.entity_id
_entity_poly.type
_entity_poly.pdbx_seq_one_letter_code
_entity_poly.pdbx_strand_id
1 'polypeptide(L)'
;LDAKAFAARWGMQGFSACGTLFATPASAASLAAVQALIGDAEGRGVTRIDNLLVCRALDSRSDRLRGFFEQVWAIVRPDTLQRGVCAPRIWAT
;
A
#
# COMPACT_ATOMS: atom_id res chain seq x y z
N LEU A 1 13.63 13.91 16.19
CA LEU A 1 13.59 12.58 15.54
C LEU A 1 14.99 12.00 15.60
N ASP A 2 15.14 10.74 16.04
CA ASP A 2 16.45 10.07 16.06
C ASP A 2 16.90 9.77 14.62
N ALA A 3 18.00 10.41 14.19
CA ALA A 3 18.55 10.24 12.84
C ALA A 3 18.97 8.79 12.55
N LYS A 4 19.42 8.05 13.58
CA LYS A 4 19.76 6.63 13.42
C LYS A 4 18.51 5.80 13.16
N ALA A 5 17.42 6.08 13.87
CA ALA A 5 16.15 5.40 13.65
C ALA A 5 15.59 5.67 12.25
N PHE A 6 15.70 6.91 11.76
CA PHE A 6 15.25 7.27 10.42
C PHE A 6 16.04 6.53 9.31
N ALA A 7 17.37 6.44 9.44
CA ALA A 7 18.23 5.77 8.47
C ALA A 7 18.20 4.24 8.56
N ALA A 8 17.78 3.68 9.68
CA ALA A 8 17.79 2.23 9.89
C ALA A 8 16.77 1.50 9.01
N ARG A 9 17.10 0.27 8.61
CA ARG A 9 16.20 -0.64 7.86
C ARG A 9 14.89 -0.95 8.59
N TRP A 10 14.91 -0.93 9.91
CA TRP A 10 13.72 -1.12 10.75
C TRP A 10 12.88 0.16 10.91
N GLY A 11 13.41 1.31 10.47
CA GLY A 11 12.70 2.57 10.41
C GLY A 11 12.32 2.92 8.98
N MET A 12 12.71 4.12 8.53
CA MET A 12 12.37 4.63 7.19
C MET A 12 13.41 4.27 6.13
N GLN A 13 14.52 3.63 6.50
CA GLN A 13 15.62 3.31 5.58
C GLN A 13 16.11 4.52 4.76
N GLY A 14 16.02 5.73 5.34
CA GLY A 14 16.35 6.99 4.66
C GLY A 14 15.31 7.51 3.67
N PHE A 15 14.16 6.84 3.48
CA PHE A 15 13.05 7.35 2.68
C PHE A 15 12.30 8.46 3.42
N SER A 16 11.87 9.49 2.68
CA SER A 16 11.19 10.67 3.24
C SER A 16 9.67 10.52 3.35
N ALA A 17 9.08 9.50 2.73
CA ALA A 17 7.66 9.25 2.74
C ALA A 17 7.33 7.77 3.01
N CYS A 18 6.20 7.55 3.69
CA CYS A 18 5.62 6.24 3.91
C CYS A 18 4.11 6.29 3.70
N GLY A 19 3.51 5.13 3.43
CA GLY A 19 2.06 5.00 3.41
C GLY A 19 1.61 3.61 3.83
N THR A 20 0.40 3.54 4.34
CA THR A 20 -0.27 2.28 4.69
C THR A 20 -1.71 2.32 4.20
N LEU A 21 -2.13 1.25 3.53
CA LEU A 21 -3.51 1.04 3.10
C LEU A 21 -4.07 -0.19 3.78
N PHE A 22 -5.26 -0.04 4.34
CA PHE A 22 -6.04 -1.12 4.95
C PHE A 22 -7.28 -1.38 4.09
N ALA A 23 -7.56 -2.64 3.78
CA ALA A 23 -8.77 -3.05 3.07
C ALA A 23 -9.40 -4.28 3.71
N THR A 24 -10.70 -4.22 3.98
CA THR A 24 -11.49 -5.35 4.51
C THR A 24 -12.96 -5.22 4.07
N PRO A 25 -13.61 -6.30 3.61
CA PRO A 25 -13.05 -7.64 3.46
C PRO A 25 -12.09 -7.73 2.26
N ALA A 26 -11.03 -8.52 2.42
CA ALA A 26 -10.07 -8.82 1.36
C ALA A 26 -9.93 -10.34 1.17
N SER A 27 -9.94 -10.75 -0.10
CA SER A 27 -9.84 -12.15 -0.49
C SER A 27 -8.37 -12.58 -0.61
N ALA A 28 -8.12 -13.88 -0.68
CA ALA A 28 -6.80 -14.40 -1.04
C ALA A 28 -6.39 -13.97 -2.46
N ALA A 29 -7.37 -13.75 -3.36
CA ALA A 29 -7.13 -13.24 -4.70
C ALA A 29 -6.65 -11.78 -4.67
N SER A 30 -7.22 -10.93 -3.80
CA SER A 30 -6.72 -9.55 -3.64
C SER A 30 -5.27 -9.55 -3.15
N LEU A 31 -4.90 -10.44 -2.21
CA LEU A 31 -3.51 -10.59 -1.76
C LEU A 31 -2.58 -10.97 -2.92
N ALA A 32 -2.92 -12.02 -3.68
CA ALA A 32 -2.11 -12.48 -4.79
C ALA A 32 -1.95 -11.40 -5.89
N ALA A 33 -3.02 -10.67 -6.20
CA ALA A 33 -2.99 -9.59 -7.17
C ALA A 33 -2.10 -8.43 -6.72
N VAL A 34 -2.14 -8.04 -5.44
CA VAL A 34 -1.25 -7.00 -4.90
C VAL A 34 0.21 -7.49 -4.82
N GLN A 35 0.46 -8.76 -4.50
CA GLN A 35 1.81 -9.33 -4.56
C GLN A 35 2.36 -9.30 -5.98
N ALA A 36 1.56 -9.66 -6.98
CA ALA A 36 1.94 -9.55 -8.40
C ALA A 36 2.19 -8.10 -8.83
N LEU A 37 1.39 -7.15 -8.35
CA LEU A 37 1.60 -5.72 -8.57
C LEU A 37 2.93 -5.23 -7.97
N ILE A 38 3.29 -5.70 -6.77
CA ILE A 38 4.54 -5.33 -6.10
C ILE A 38 5.75 -5.93 -6.82
N GLY A 39 5.68 -7.20 -7.23
CA GLY A 39 6.81 -7.91 -7.85
C GLY A 39 8.07 -7.85 -6.97
N ASP A 40 9.20 -7.55 -7.58
CA ASP A 40 10.50 -7.39 -6.89
C ASP A 40 10.76 -5.96 -6.41
N ALA A 41 9.74 -5.10 -6.40
CA ALA A 41 9.94 -3.71 -5.99
C ALA A 41 10.28 -3.60 -4.49
N GLU A 42 11.45 -3.04 -4.20
CA GLU A 42 11.86 -2.74 -2.84
C GLU A 42 10.94 -1.70 -2.17
N GLY A 43 10.93 -1.73 -0.84
CA GLY A 43 10.19 -0.75 -0.04
C GLY A 43 8.68 -0.90 -0.10
N ARG A 44 8.14 -1.97 -0.69
CA ARG A 44 6.70 -2.26 -0.76
C ARG A 44 6.42 -3.63 -0.16
N GLY A 45 5.28 -3.79 0.49
CA GLY A 45 4.89 -5.06 1.08
C GLY A 45 3.39 -5.16 1.29
N VAL A 46 2.87 -6.38 1.20
CA VAL A 46 1.48 -6.69 1.47
C VAL A 46 1.37 -7.94 2.33
N THR A 47 0.44 -7.93 3.28
CA THR A 47 0.13 -9.09 4.12
C THR A 47 -1.37 -9.13 4.34
N ARG A 48 -1.93 -10.34 4.45
CA ARG A 48 -3.33 -10.54 4.86
C ARG A 48 -3.37 -11.20 6.22
N ILE A 49 -4.16 -10.64 7.13
CA ILE A 49 -4.46 -11.20 8.45
C ILE A 49 -5.97 -11.45 8.45
N ASP A 50 -6.39 -12.72 8.43
CA ASP A 50 -7.77 -13.13 8.19
C ASP A 50 -8.37 -12.49 6.92
N ASN A 51 -9.30 -11.54 7.07
CA ASN A 51 -9.94 -10.79 5.99
C ASN A 51 -9.41 -9.36 5.82
N LEU A 52 -8.38 -8.96 6.57
CA LEU A 52 -7.77 -7.64 6.52
C LEU A 52 -6.49 -7.69 5.67
N LEU A 53 -6.48 -6.95 4.57
CA LEU A 53 -5.27 -6.70 3.79
C LEU A 53 -4.57 -5.44 4.30
N VAL A 54 -3.27 -5.55 4.53
CA VAL A 54 -2.40 -4.46 4.96
C VAL A 54 -1.30 -4.27 3.92
N CYS A 55 -1.33 -3.16 3.22
CA CYS A 55 -0.30 -2.77 2.25
C CYS A 55 0.55 -1.64 2.84
N ARG A 56 1.88 -1.75 2.78
CA ARG A 56 2.82 -0.76 3.29
C ARG A 56 3.83 -0.40 2.21
N ALA A 57 4.22 0.87 2.14
CA ALA A 57 5.24 1.30 1.20
C ALA A 57 6.08 2.46 1.75
N LEU A 58 7.35 2.50 1.35
CA LEU A 58 8.33 3.57 1.56
C LEU A 58 8.78 4.10 0.20
N ASP A 59 8.95 5.42 0.09
CA ASP A 59 9.52 6.07 -1.09
C ASP A 59 10.13 7.43 -0.71
N SER A 60 11.00 7.98 -1.54
CA SER A 60 11.50 9.35 -1.38
C SER A 60 10.50 10.39 -1.90
N ARG A 61 9.41 9.94 -2.52
CA ARG A 61 8.41 10.77 -3.19
C ARG A 61 6.99 10.33 -2.86
N SER A 62 6.23 11.26 -2.27
CA SER A 62 4.82 11.01 -1.91
C SER A 62 3.93 10.79 -3.14
N ASP A 63 4.25 11.38 -4.29
CA ASP A 63 3.50 11.18 -5.54
C ASP A 63 3.62 9.75 -6.08
N ARG A 64 4.78 9.10 -5.89
CA ARG A 64 4.97 7.68 -6.24
C ARG A 64 4.18 6.76 -5.32
N LEU A 65 4.16 7.08 -4.03
CA LEU A 65 3.32 6.35 -3.06
C LEU A 65 1.84 6.49 -3.40
N ARG A 66 1.39 7.71 -3.70
CA ARG A 66 0.02 7.95 -4.16
C ARG A 66 -0.28 7.04 -5.35
N GLY A 67 0.52 7.12 -6.42
CA GLY A 67 0.37 6.29 -7.62
C GLY A 67 0.27 4.79 -7.33
N PHE A 68 1.14 4.28 -6.45
CA PHE A 68 1.10 2.89 -5.99
C PHE A 68 -0.21 2.56 -5.26
N PHE A 69 -0.64 3.39 -4.32
CA PHE A 69 -1.88 3.15 -3.59
C PHE A 69 -3.12 3.30 -4.47
N GLU A 70 -3.11 4.11 -5.54
CA GLU A 70 -4.23 4.15 -6.50
C GLU A 70 -4.36 2.81 -7.24
N GLN A 71 -3.23 2.18 -7.59
CA GLN A 71 -3.20 0.86 -8.23
C GLN A 71 -3.66 -0.24 -7.27
N VAL A 72 -3.19 -0.23 -6.02
CA VAL A 72 -3.67 -1.15 -4.98
C VAL A 72 -5.17 -0.98 -4.75
N TRP A 73 -5.65 0.26 -4.70
CA TRP A 73 -7.07 0.55 -4.54
C TRP A 73 -7.91 -0.01 -5.68
N ALA A 74 -7.46 0.12 -6.93
CA ALA A 74 -8.16 -0.45 -8.09
C ALA A 74 -8.32 -1.97 -7.98
N ILE A 75 -7.35 -2.67 -7.37
CA ILE A 75 -7.39 -4.12 -7.14
C ILE A 75 -8.38 -4.48 -6.01
N VAL A 76 -8.29 -3.81 -4.86
CA VAL A 76 -9.01 -4.25 -3.64
C VAL A 76 -10.44 -3.75 -3.57
N ARG A 77 -10.74 -2.60 -4.19
CA ARG A 77 -12.04 -1.95 -4.07
C ARG A 77 -13.21 -2.78 -4.59
N PRO A 78 -13.13 -3.49 -5.74
CA PRO A 78 -14.22 -4.34 -6.20
C PRO A 78 -14.57 -5.42 -5.17
N ASP A 79 -13.57 -6.08 -4.60
CA ASP A 79 -13.77 -7.13 -3.59
C ASP A 79 -14.33 -6.55 -2.28
N THR A 80 -13.77 -5.44 -1.82
CA THR A 80 -14.12 -4.84 -0.52
C THR A 80 -15.47 -4.11 -0.53
N LEU A 81 -15.82 -3.41 -1.62
CA LEU A 81 -17.01 -2.57 -1.70
C LEU A 81 -18.08 -3.07 -2.66
N GLN A 82 -17.83 -4.16 -3.40
CA GLN A 82 -18.73 -4.70 -4.42
C GLN A 82 -19.16 -3.63 -5.44
N ARG A 83 -18.22 -2.75 -5.79
CA ARG A 83 -18.45 -1.59 -6.67
C ARG A 83 -17.26 -1.45 -7.64
N GLY A 84 -17.55 -1.03 -8.87
CA GLY A 84 -16.53 -0.81 -9.91
C GLY A 84 -15.48 0.23 -9.52
N VAL A 85 -14.30 0.15 -10.14
CA VAL A 85 -13.11 0.96 -9.80
C VAL A 85 -13.40 2.46 -9.94
N CYS A 86 -12.94 3.24 -8.97
CA CYS A 86 -12.90 4.71 -9.04
C CYS A 86 -11.72 5.23 -8.22
N ALA A 87 -11.31 6.47 -8.42
CA ALA A 87 -10.29 7.11 -7.59
C ALA A 87 -10.73 7.19 -6.10
N PRO A 88 -9.80 7.00 -5.14
CA PRO A 88 -10.03 7.26 -3.72
C PRO A 88 -10.40 8.71 -3.43
N ARG A 89 -11.45 8.89 -2.62
CA ARG A 89 -11.95 10.22 -2.25
C ARG A 89 -10.94 11.06 -1.47
N ILE A 90 -10.03 10.43 -0.72
CA ILE A 90 -8.99 11.12 0.06
C ILE A 90 -8.03 11.94 -0.81
N TRP A 91 -7.99 11.70 -2.12
CA TRP A 91 -7.15 12.46 -3.06
C TRP A 91 -7.94 13.46 -3.93
N ALA A 92 -9.24 13.60 -3.67
CA ALA A 92 -10.13 14.55 -4.33
C ALA A 92 -10.44 15.78 -3.45
N THR A 93 -9.72 15.94 -2.34
CA THR A 93 -9.81 17.08 -1.41
C THR A 93 -8.71 18.10 -1.67
#